data_AF-A0A7T2U0J5-F1
#
_entry.id   AF-A0A7T2U0J5-F1
#
_cell.length_a   1.000
_cell.length_b   1.000
_cell.length_c   1.000
_cell.angle_alpha   90.00
_cell.angle_beta   90.00
_cell.angle_gamma   90.00
#
_symmetry.space_group_name_H-M   'P 1'
#
loop_
_entity.id
_entity.type
_entity.pdbx_description
1 polymer ?
#
loop_
_entity_poly.entity_id
_entity_poly.type
_entity_poly.pdbx_seq_one_letter_code
_entity_poly.pdbx_strand_id
1 'polypeptide(L)'
;MAVRVSEQGVLFAAPEPNAIARIGLMPVTQQLPRGMASAGLAADAPQLYDVLRVLHSLQTHPASVLSAKMETRLAAIPTTERTDEVRQRIGQDVFREALLELWDGRCALSGCDLPLSLLRASHAKPWSLADNSEKLDPFNGLLLTVHYDALFDQGLITFGDDGGLLISSSLSRDAQQILHLDSFTRLRFILPGHIEYLSFHRRNVAKL
;
A
#
# COMPACT_ATOMS: atom_id res chain seq x y z
N MET A 1 6.96 18.78 -3.26
CA MET A 1 5.51 18.99 -3.14
C MET A 1 5.25 20.41 -2.67
N ALA A 2 4.23 21.08 -3.18
CA ALA A 2 3.80 22.40 -2.71
C ALA A 2 2.41 22.31 -2.05
N VAL A 3 2.19 23.10 -0.99
CA VAL A 3 0.93 23.11 -0.23
C VAL A 3 0.45 24.55 -0.08
N ARG A 4 -0.85 24.80 -0.30
CA ARG A 4 -1.47 26.13 -0.15
C ARG A 4 -2.86 26.01 0.46
N VAL A 5 -3.16 26.81 1.48
CA VAL A 5 -4.52 26.92 2.04
C VAL A 5 -5.36 27.86 1.18
N SER A 6 -6.63 27.52 0.97
CA SER A 6 -7.61 28.30 0.21
C SER A 6 -8.99 28.24 0.88
N GLU A 7 -9.93 29.06 0.41
CA GLU A 7 -11.33 29.02 0.88
C GLU A 7 -12.03 27.69 0.60
N GLN A 8 -11.55 26.92 -0.39
CA GLN A 8 -12.12 25.63 -0.78
C GLN A 8 -11.46 24.44 -0.04
N GLY A 9 -10.43 24.70 0.77
CA GLY A 9 -9.65 23.67 1.45
C GLY A 9 -8.14 23.79 1.22
N VAL A 10 -7.40 22.70 1.41
CA VAL A 10 -5.94 22.66 1.27
C VAL A 10 -5.54 22.06 -0.07
N LEU A 11 -4.86 22.87 -0.89
CA LEU A 11 -4.34 22.47 -2.18
C LEU A 11 -2.96 21.81 -2.01
N PHE A 12 -2.79 20.64 -2.64
CA PHE A 12 -1.53 19.93 -2.77
C PHE A 12 -1.12 19.92 -4.25
N ALA A 13 0.18 20.09 -4.53
CA ALA A 13 0.73 19.96 -5.87
C ALA A 13 2.03 19.13 -5.87
N ALA A 14 2.13 18.21 -6.82
CA ALA A 14 3.24 17.28 -6.95
C ALA A 14 3.94 17.42 -8.33
N PRO A 15 5.26 17.16 -8.40
CA PRO A 15 6.03 17.23 -9.66
C PRO A 15 5.76 16.06 -10.60
N GLU A 16 5.20 14.96 -10.08
CA GLU A 16 4.88 13.76 -10.84
C GLU A 16 3.45 13.81 -11.40
N PRO A 17 3.25 13.42 -12.67
CA PRO A 17 1.92 13.16 -13.20
C PRO A 17 1.20 12.12 -12.35
N ASN A 18 -0.11 12.30 -12.13
CA ASN A 18 -0.99 11.38 -11.38
C ASN A 18 -0.67 11.15 -9.89
N ALA A 19 0.43 11.68 -9.32
CA ALA A 19 0.75 11.47 -7.90
C ALA A 19 -0.38 11.90 -6.94
N ILE A 20 -1.05 13.00 -7.26
CA ILE A 20 -2.22 13.47 -6.50
C ILE A 20 -3.40 12.49 -6.59
N ALA A 21 -3.69 11.98 -7.78
CA ALA A 21 -4.77 11.00 -7.95
C ALA A 21 -4.46 9.71 -7.19
N ARG A 22 -3.20 9.25 -7.20
CA ARG A 22 -2.77 8.03 -6.49
C ARG A 22 -3.01 8.09 -4.99
N ILE A 23 -2.93 9.28 -4.38
CA ILE A 23 -3.19 9.50 -2.94
C ILE A 23 -4.65 9.83 -2.62
N GLY A 24 -5.57 9.68 -3.58
CA GLY A 24 -7.01 9.82 -3.35
C GLY A 24 -7.52 11.27 -3.37
N LEU A 25 -6.69 12.23 -3.80
CA LEU A 25 -7.16 13.59 -4.01
C LEU A 25 -7.76 13.75 -5.40
N MET A 26 -8.91 14.42 -5.48
CA MET A 26 -9.51 14.79 -6.76
C MET A 26 -8.59 15.79 -7.49
N PRO A 27 -8.17 15.51 -8.74
CA PRO A 27 -7.36 16.44 -9.51
C PRO A 27 -8.09 17.76 -9.73
N VAL A 28 -7.39 18.87 -9.57
CA VAL A 28 -7.90 20.20 -9.92
C VAL A 28 -7.29 20.68 -11.24
N THR A 29 -8.07 21.44 -12.00
CA THR A 29 -7.67 21.99 -13.31
C THR A 29 -7.03 23.38 -13.21
N GLN A 30 -6.72 23.86 -12.00
CA GLN A 30 -6.06 25.15 -11.78
C GLN A 30 -4.64 25.16 -12.37
N GLN A 31 -4.19 26.35 -12.81
CA GLN A 31 -2.80 26.58 -13.18
C GLN A 31 -1.83 26.14 -12.08
N LEU A 32 -0.97 25.19 -12.42
CA LEU A 32 -0.02 24.59 -11.50
C LEU A 32 1.20 25.51 -11.28
N PRO A 33 1.79 25.52 -10.06
CA PRO A 33 3.09 26.14 -9.85
C PRO A 33 4.15 25.57 -10.80
N ARG A 34 5.18 26.36 -11.13
CA ARG A 34 6.29 25.88 -11.97
C ARG A 34 6.91 24.62 -11.38
N GLY A 35 7.12 23.61 -12.22
CA GLY A 35 7.69 22.32 -11.82
C GLY A 35 6.71 21.34 -11.19
N MET A 36 5.41 21.64 -11.15
CA MET A 36 4.36 20.72 -10.71
C MET A 36 3.59 20.17 -11.92
N ALA A 37 3.25 18.88 -11.88
CA ALA A 37 2.55 18.16 -12.94
C ALA A 37 1.16 17.66 -12.53
N SER A 38 0.82 17.68 -11.23
CA SER A 38 -0.53 17.40 -10.74
C SER A 38 -0.86 18.24 -9.50
N ALA A 39 -2.13 18.58 -9.30
CA ALA A 39 -2.64 19.19 -8.06
C ALA A 39 -4.02 18.65 -7.69
N GLY A 40 -4.34 18.67 -6.40
CA GLY A 40 -5.63 18.26 -5.85
C GLY A 40 -5.96 18.93 -4.54
N LEU A 41 -7.22 18.82 -4.14
CA LEU A 41 -7.78 19.57 -3.02
C LEU A 41 -8.27 18.61 -1.92
N ALA A 42 -7.76 18.78 -0.71
CA ALA A 42 -8.38 18.23 0.49
C ALA A 42 -9.48 19.21 0.95
N ALA A 43 -10.74 18.79 0.87
CA ALA A 43 -11.90 19.65 1.10
C ALA A 43 -12.27 19.82 2.59
N ASP A 44 -11.87 18.86 3.44
CA ASP A 44 -12.15 18.85 4.86
C ASP A 44 -10.97 18.38 5.70
N ALA A 45 -11.09 18.53 7.03
CA ALA A 45 -10.03 18.17 7.96
C ALA A 45 -9.72 16.66 8.00
N PRO A 46 -10.72 15.74 8.05
CA PRO A 46 -10.44 14.30 7.96
C PRO A 46 -9.65 13.91 6.71
N GLN A 47 -10.09 14.36 5.53
CA GLN A 47 -9.40 14.09 4.27
C GLN A 47 -7.99 14.67 4.27
N LEU A 48 -7.81 15.87 4.82
CA LEU A 48 -6.49 16.48 4.99
C LEU A 48 -5.57 15.60 5.86
N TYR A 49 -6.06 15.10 7.00
CA TYR A 49 -5.27 14.22 7.88
C TYR A 49 -4.88 12.92 7.18
N ASP A 50 -5.81 12.27 6.47
CA ASP A 50 -5.52 11.04 5.72
C ASP A 50 -4.47 11.29 4.62
N VAL A 51 -4.63 12.37 3.87
CA VAL A 51 -3.69 12.78 2.83
C VAL A 51 -2.32 13.09 3.42
N LEU A 52 -2.23 13.81 4.53
CA LEU A 52 -0.96 14.10 5.19
C LEU A 52 -0.27 12.83 5.69
N ARG A 53 -1.03 11.86 6.23
CA ARG A 53 -0.49 10.55 6.64
C ARG A 53 0.10 9.80 5.44
N VAL A 54 -0.64 9.72 4.34
CA VAL A 54 -0.20 9.05 3.11
C VAL A 54 1.02 9.77 2.51
N LEU A 55 0.98 11.09 2.44
CA LEU A 55 2.08 11.89 1.92
C LEU A 55 3.33 11.78 2.78
N HIS A 56 3.19 11.72 4.10
CA HIS A 56 4.30 11.45 4.99
C HIS A 56 4.94 10.11 4.64
N SER A 57 4.14 9.04 4.58
CA SER A 57 4.60 7.70 4.19
C SER A 57 5.28 7.68 2.83
N LEU A 58 4.74 8.37 1.82
CA LEU A 58 5.34 8.43 0.49
C LEU A 58 6.58 9.33 0.40
N GLN A 59 6.74 10.30 1.30
CA GLN A 59 7.93 11.15 1.37
C GLN A 59 9.07 10.47 2.12
N THR A 60 8.75 9.72 3.17
CA THR A 60 9.73 8.93 3.93
C THR A 60 10.14 7.67 3.16
N HIS A 61 9.24 7.13 2.34
CA HIS A 61 9.43 5.87 1.63
C HIS A 61 9.07 5.90 0.12
N PRO A 62 9.54 6.88 -0.69
CA PRO A 62 9.37 6.79 -2.12
C PRO A 62 10.19 5.62 -2.69
N ALA A 63 9.74 5.01 -3.79
CA ALA A 63 10.39 3.82 -4.37
C ALA A 63 11.89 3.99 -4.64
N SER A 64 12.33 5.21 -4.97
CA SER A 64 13.75 5.56 -5.15
C SER A 64 14.54 5.56 -3.83
N VAL A 65 13.97 6.07 -2.74
CA VAL A 65 14.57 6.03 -1.40
C VAL A 65 14.57 4.60 -0.86
N LEU A 66 13.50 3.85 -1.08
CA LEU A 66 13.43 2.43 -0.72
C LEU A 66 14.48 1.62 -1.48
N SER A 67 14.63 1.85 -2.78
CA SER A 67 15.70 1.26 -3.59
C SER A 67 17.08 1.61 -3.03
N ALA A 68 17.33 2.89 -2.72
CA ALA A 68 18.61 3.32 -2.14
C ALA A 68 18.87 2.69 -0.76
N LYS A 69 17.84 2.54 0.07
CA LYS A 69 17.90 1.88 1.38
C LYS A 69 18.22 0.39 1.24
N MET A 70 17.58 -0.28 0.28
CA MET A 70 17.85 -1.67 -0.07
C MET A 70 19.30 -1.85 -0.54
N GLU A 71 19.76 -1.03 -1.49
CA GLU A 71 21.15 -1.10 -2.00
C GLU A 71 22.18 -0.82 -0.90
N THR A 72 21.90 0.13 0.00
CA THR A 72 22.77 0.41 1.15
C THR A 72 22.89 -0.79 2.09
N ARG A 73 21.77 -1.45 2.41
CA ARG A 73 21.76 -2.68 3.24
C ARG A 73 22.46 -3.84 2.55
N LEU A 74 22.28 -3.98 1.24
CA LEU A 74 22.94 -5.00 0.44
C LEU A 74 24.45 -4.75 0.36
N ALA A 75 24.87 -3.49 0.26
CA ALA A 75 26.28 -3.08 0.23
C ALA A 75 27.04 -3.42 1.52
N ALA A 76 26.34 -3.51 2.66
CA ALA A 76 26.92 -3.90 3.94
C ALA A 76 27.23 -5.42 4.04
N ILE A 77 26.72 -6.23 3.11
CA ILE A 77 26.96 -7.67 3.06
C ILE A 77 28.15 -7.97 2.13
N PRO A 78 29.08 -8.88 2.48
CA PRO A 78 30.15 -9.30 1.57
C PRO A 78 29.62 -9.79 0.23
N THR A 79 30.27 -9.44 -0.89
CA THR A 79 29.78 -9.77 -2.24
C THR A 79 29.50 -11.27 -2.43
N THR A 80 30.31 -12.13 -1.81
CA THR A 80 30.16 -13.60 -1.86
C THR A 80 28.89 -14.11 -1.16
N GLU A 81 28.29 -13.31 -0.29
CA GLU A 81 27.10 -13.65 0.49
C GLU A 81 25.82 -12.95 -0.04
N ARG A 82 25.94 -12.12 -1.08
CA ARG A 82 24.80 -11.41 -1.72
C ARG A 82 24.04 -12.33 -2.68
N THR A 83 23.48 -13.41 -2.16
CA THR A 83 22.58 -14.28 -2.94
C THR A 83 21.27 -13.57 -3.27
N ASP A 84 20.54 -14.07 -4.26
CA ASP A 84 19.22 -13.53 -4.61
C ASP A 84 18.21 -13.66 -3.45
N GLU A 85 18.33 -14.70 -2.62
CA GLU A 85 17.52 -14.88 -1.41
C GLU A 85 17.78 -13.77 -0.39
N VAL A 86 19.06 -13.39 -0.17
CA VAL A 86 19.43 -12.30 0.72
C VAL A 86 18.91 -10.96 0.18
N ARG A 87 19.04 -10.74 -1.13
CA ARG A 87 18.50 -9.55 -1.80
C ARG A 87 16.98 -9.46 -1.64
N GLN A 88 16.27 -10.56 -1.86
CA GLN A 88 14.82 -10.62 -1.68
C GLN A 88 14.43 -10.31 -0.23
N ARG A 89 15.09 -10.93 0.75
CA ARG A 89 14.82 -10.68 2.18
C ARG A 89 14.97 -9.21 2.53
N ILE A 90 16.07 -8.58 2.13
CA ILE A 90 16.29 -7.15 2.40
C ILE A 90 15.24 -6.28 1.72
N GLY A 91 14.89 -6.58 0.47
CA GLY A 91 13.86 -5.86 -0.25
C GLY A 91 12.48 -5.98 0.42
N GLN A 92 12.11 -7.18 0.88
CA GLN A 92 10.90 -7.41 1.65
C GLN A 92 10.91 -6.71 3.01
N ASP A 93 12.05 -6.65 3.71
CA ASP A 93 12.20 -5.91 4.96
C ASP A 93 11.99 -4.41 4.76
N VAL A 94 12.59 -3.85 3.71
CA VAL A 94 12.44 -2.43 3.35
C VAL A 94 11.00 -2.11 2.95
N PHE A 95 10.37 -2.96 2.15
CA PHE A 95 8.96 -2.85 1.79
C PHE A 95 8.04 -2.93 3.01
N ARG A 96 8.34 -3.84 3.93
CA ARG A 96 7.60 -4.01 5.18
C ARG A 96 7.62 -2.75 6.05
N GLU A 97 8.77 -2.10 6.17
CA GLU A 97 8.88 -0.83 6.90
C GLU A 97 7.97 0.25 6.32
N ALA A 98 7.88 0.34 4.99
CA ALA A 98 6.98 1.29 4.34
C ALA A 98 5.50 0.98 4.61
N LEU A 99 5.11 -0.30 4.58
CA LEU A 99 3.73 -0.70 4.91
C LEU A 99 3.37 -0.48 6.38
N LEU A 100 4.32 -0.66 7.30
CA LEU A 100 4.11 -0.33 8.71
C LEU A 100 3.75 1.14 8.88
N GLU A 101 4.41 2.05 8.16
CA GLU A 101 4.09 3.48 8.22
C GLU A 101 2.77 3.81 7.51
N LEU A 102 2.55 3.28 6.29
CA LEU A 102 1.33 3.54 5.52
C LEU A 102 0.06 3.14 6.28
N TRP A 103 0.12 1.99 6.96
CA TRP A 103 -1.02 1.42 7.68
C TRP A 103 -1.01 1.74 9.18
N ASP A 104 -0.18 2.66 9.66
CA ASP A 104 -0.10 3.07 11.08
C ASP A 104 0.11 1.87 12.03
N GLY A 105 0.94 0.92 11.60
CA GLY A 105 1.24 -0.29 12.38
C GLY A 105 0.02 -1.18 12.65
N ARG A 106 -1.08 -1.03 11.91
CA ARG A 106 -2.35 -1.72 12.14
C ARG A 106 -2.77 -2.53 10.92
N CYS A 107 -3.51 -3.60 11.15
CA CYS A 107 -4.03 -4.41 10.05
C CYS A 107 -4.92 -3.58 9.10
N ALA A 108 -4.69 -3.72 7.80
CA ALA A 108 -5.43 -3.06 6.73
C ALA A 108 -6.92 -3.43 6.72
N LEU A 109 -7.25 -4.67 7.11
CA LEU A 109 -8.62 -5.17 7.17
C LEU A 109 -9.27 -4.93 8.53
N SER A 110 -8.71 -5.50 9.61
CA SER A 110 -9.35 -5.42 10.93
C SER A 110 -9.03 -4.17 11.74
N GLY A 111 -7.98 -3.43 11.38
CA GLY A 111 -7.50 -2.29 12.17
C GLY A 111 -6.87 -2.63 13.52
N CYS A 112 -6.75 -3.93 13.84
CA CYS A 112 -6.20 -4.38 15.10
C CYS A 112 -4.77 -3.86 15.31
N ASP A 113 -4.55 -3.34 16.51
CA ASP A 113 -3.23 -3.01 17.06
C ASP A 113 -2.63 -4.29 17.64
N LEU A 114 -1.76 -4.94 16.87
CA LEU A 114 -1.09 -6.15 17.31
C LEU A 114 0.41 -5.88 17.42
N PRO A 115 1.13 -6.67 18.26
CA PRO A 115 2.58 -6.71 18.17
C PRO A 115 3.02 -6.83 16.71
N LEU A 116 3.97 -5.99 16.30
CA LEU A 116 4.36 -5.89 14.88
C LEU A 116 4.78 -7.25 14.30
N SER A 117 5.30 -8.17 15.14
CA SER A 117 5.66 -9.55 14.78
C SER A 117 4.48 -10.41 14.29
N LEU A 118 3.23 -9.99 14.53
CA LEU A 118 2.00 -10.65 14.06
C LEU A 118 1.39 -9.99 12.81
N LEU A 119 2.02 -8.91 12.32
CA LEU A 119 1.65 -8.26 11.06
C LEU A 119 2.59 -8.71 9.95
N ARG A 120 2.08 -8.80 8.73
CA ARG A 120 2.77 -9.26 7.53
C ARG A 120 2.56 -8.24 6.42
N ALA A 121 3.62 -8.03 5.64
CA ALA A 121 3.63 -7.13 4.50
C ALA A 121 3.32 -7.98 3.27
N SER A 122 2.05 -8.03 2.88
CA SER A 122 1.57 -8.90 1.80
C SER A 122 1.53 -8.13 0.49
N HIS A 123 2.13 -8.68 -0.57
CA HIS A 123 2.12 -8.08 -1.91
C HIS A 123 0.85 -8.48 -2.66
N ALA A 124 0.16 -7.50 -3.27
CA ALA A 124 -0.98 -7.75 -4.13
C ALA A 124 -0.53 -8.33 -5.49
N LYS A 125 0.43 -7.70 -6.17
CA LYS A 125 1.17 -8.31 -7.27
C LYS A 125 2.38 -9.05 -6.69
N PRO A 126 2.43 -10.40 -6.77
CA PRO A 126 3.47 -11.18 -6.10
C PRO A 126 4.88 -10.74 -6.49
N TRP A 127 5.81 -10.81 -5.53
CA TRP A 127 7.21 -10.41 -5.70
C TRP A 127 7.88 -11.00 -6.95
N SER A 128 7.60 -12.26 -7.28
CA SER A 128 8.16 -12.95 -8.45
C SER A 128 7.67 -12.41 -9.80
N LEU A 129 6.52 -11.73 -9.82
CA LEU A 129 5.90 -11.17 -11.02
C LEU A 129 6.04 -9.64 -11.08
N ALA A 130 6.47 -9.01 -9.99
CA ALA A 130 6.67 -7.58 -9.87
C ALA A 130 8.04 -7.15 -10.43
N ASP A 131 8.07 -6.01 -11.10
CA ASP A 131 9.32 -5.33 -11.45
C ASP A 131 9.97 -4.68 -10.22
N ASN A 132 11.16 -4.11 -10.39
CA ASN A 132 11.92 -3.54 -9.27
C ASN A 132 11.22 -2.35 -8.60
N SER A 133 10.44 -1.57 -9.35
CA SER A 133 9.66 -0.46 -8.80
C SER A 133 8.43 -0.98 -8.06
N GLU A 134 7.69 -1.92 -8.65
CA GLU A 134 6.50 -2.53 -8.07
C GLU A 134 6.81 -3.33 -6.80
N LYS A 135 7.98 -3.97 -6.70
CA LYS A 135 8.44 -4.70 -5.51
C LYS A 135 8.53 -3.82 -4.26
N LEU A 136 8.87 -2.56 -4.45
CA LEU A 136 9.10 -1.59 -3.37
C LEU A 136 8.00 -0.54 -3.29
N ASP A 137 7.06 -0.49 -4.23
CA ASP A 137 5.93 0.44 -4.19
C ASP A 137 4.99 0.10 -3.02
N PRO A 138 4.83 0.96 -2.00
CA PRO A 138 3.95 0.68 -0.86
C PRO A 138 2.49 0.43 -1.27
N PHE A 139 2.05 0.94 -2.42
CA PHE A 139 0.72 0.66 -2.93
C PHE A 139 0.55 -0.78 -3.45
N ASN A 140 1.65 -1.51 -3.66
CA ASN A 140 1.59 -2.92 -4.03
C ASN A 140 1.38 -3.84 -2.82
N GLY A 141 0.99 -3.34 -1.65
CA GLY A 141 0.68 -4.25 -0.56
C GLY A 141 -0.19 -3.72 0.56
N LEU A 142 -0.57 -4.70 1.39
CA LEU A 142 -1.43 -4.54 2.53
C LEU A 142 -0.69 -5.03 3.77
N LEU A 143 -0.81 -4.30 4.87
CA LEU A 143 -0.34 -4.77 6.16
C LEU A 143 -1.41 -5.66 6.79
N LEU A 144 -1.23 -6.97 6.81
CA LEU A 144 -2.26 -7.93 7.24
C LEU A 144 -1.83 -8.67 8.49
N THR A 145 -2.79 -9.08 9.33
CA THR A 145 -2.49 -10.09 10.37
C THR A 145 -2.13 -11.42 9.72
N VAL A 146 -1.35 -12.26 10.40
CA VAL A 146 -0.83 -13.54 9.86
C VAL A 146 -1.87 -14.39 9.11
N HIS A 147 -3.10 -14.50 9.62
CA HIS A 147 -4.13 -15.32 8.98
C HIS A 147 -4.72 -14.65 7.72
N TYR A 148 -5.00 -13.34 7.74
CA TYR A 148 -5.43 -12.61 6.54
C TYR A 148 -4.36 -12.59 5.44
N ASP A 149 -3.10 -12.45 5.82
CA ASP A 149 -1.95 -12.59 4.92
C ASP A 149 -1.97 -13.95 4.22
N ALA A 150 -2.05 -15.04 4.99
CA ALA A 150 -2.12 -16.39 4.43
C ALA A 150 -3.33 -16.60 3.50
N LEU A 151 -4.50 -16.05 3.84
CA LEU A 151 -5.69 -16.13 2.99
C LEU A 151 -5.51 -15.34 1.68
N PHE A 152 -4.93 -14.14 1.76
CA PHE A 152 -4.73 -13.27 0.60
C PHE A 152 -3.68 -13.82 -0.35
N ASP A 153 -2.54 -14.29 0.18
CA ASP A 153 -1.46 -14.90 -0.60
C ASP A 153 -1.92 -16.20 -1.30
N GLN A 154 -2.80 -16.98 -0.66
CA GLN A 154 -3.37 -18.19 -1.26
C GLN A 154 -4.52 -17.91 -2.23
N GLY A 155 -4.94 -16.65 -2.37
CA GLY A 155 -6.05 -16.23 -3.22
C GLY A 155 -7.43 -16.59 -2.68
N LEU A 156 -7.55 -16.91 -1.38
CA LEU A 156 -8.81 -17.23 -0.72
C LEU A 156 -9.62 -15.99 -0.36
N ILE A 157 -8.95 -14.85 -0.22
CA ILE A 157 -9.57 -13.53 -0.15
C ILE A 157 -8.87 -12.55 -1.09
N THR A 158 -9.58 -11.50 -1.48
CA THR A 158 -9.04 -10.33 -2.18
C THR A 158 -9.96 -9.14 -1.93
N PHE A 159 -9.71 -8.00 -2.59
CA PHE A 159 -10.49 -6.78 -2.37
C PHE A 159 -10.94 -6.15 -3.68
N GLY A 160 -12.17 -5.63 -3.70
CA GLY A 160 -12.72 -4.82 -4.78
C GLY A 160 -12.07 -3.45 -4.87
N ASP A 161 -12.41 -2.69 -5.91
CA ASP A 161 -11.87 -1.32 -6.12
C ASP A 161 -12.38 -0.31 -5.09
N ASP A 162 -13.45 -0.67 -4.38
CA ASP A 162 -13.96 0.08 -3.23
C ASP A 162 -13.34 -0.39 -1.91
N GLY A 163 -12.48 -1.41 -1.94
CA GLY A 163 -11.88 -2.05 -0.77
C GLY A 163 -12.76 -3.11 -0.10
N GLY A 164 -13.92 -3.45 -0.68
CA GLY A 164 -14.79 -4.50 -0.16
C GLY A 164 -14.13 -5.87 -0.24
N LEU A 165 -14.25 -6.66 0.83
CA LEU A 165 -13.71 -8.01 0.91
C LEU A 165 -14.46 -8.94 -0.05
N LEU A 166 -13.70 -9.65 -0.88
CA LEU A 166 -14.19 -10.71 -1.76
C LEU A 166 -13.62 -12.04 -1.25
N ILE A 167 -14.49 -13.03 -1.05
CA ILE A 167 -14.17 -14.31 -0.42
C ILE A 167 -14.36 -15.43 -1.44
N SER A 168 -13.39 -16.32 -1.53
CA SER A 168 -13.46 -17.53 -2.36
C SER A 168 -14.64 -18.42 -1.99
N SER A 169 -15.32 -18.99 -2.99
CA SER A 169 -16.37 -19.99 -2.78
C SER A 169 -15.88 -21.27 -2.08
N SER A 170 -14.56 -21.48 -1.97
CA SER A 170 -13.95 -22.62 -1.27
C SER A 170 -13.98 -22.51 0.26
N LEU A 171 -14.23 -21.31 0.81
CA LEU A 171 -14.34 -21.09 2.25
C LEU A 171 -15.78 -21.30 2.73
N SER A 172 -16.00 -22.30 3.59
CA SER A 172 -17.29 -22.54 4.23
C SER A 172 -17.72 -21.36 5.12
N ARG A 173 -19.02 -21.24 5.42
CA ARG A 173 -19.51 -20.19 6.33
C ARG A 173 -18.87 -20.29 7.71
N ASP A 174 -18.70 -21.50 8.23
CA ASP A 174 -18.06 -21.73 9.53
C ASP A 174 -16.61 -21.22 9.53
N ALA A 175 -15.86 -21.48 8.44
CA ALA A 175 -14.51 -20.95 8.29
C ALA A 175 -14.52 -19.42 8.21
N GLN A 176 -15.45 -18.82 7.46
CA GLN A 176 -15.59 -17.37 7.37
C GLN A 176 -15.85 -16.73 8.75
N GLN A 177 -16.69 -17.36 9.58
CA GLN A 177 -16.99 -16.89 10.94
C GLN A 177 -15.76 -17.01 11.88
N ILE A 178 -15.09 -18.17 11.88
CA ILE A 178 -13.89 -18.40 12.71
C ILE A 178 -12.76 -17.41 12.33
N LEU A 179 -12.67 -17.07 11.04
CA LEU A 179 -11.68 -16.13 10.50
C LEU A 179 -12.17 -14.67 10.53
N HIS A 180 -13.36 -14.40 11.08
CA HIS A 180 -13.96 -13.07 11.18
C HIS A 180 -14.13 -12.32 9.84
N LEU A 181 -14.31 -13.05 8.73
CA LEU A 181 -14.53 -12.49 7.39
C LEU A 181 -15.93 -11.88 7.21
N ASP A 182 -16.85 -12.19 8.12
CA ASP A 182 -18.18 -11.58 8.22
C ASP A 182 -18.18 -10.26 9.02
N SER A 183 -17.20 -10.11 9.92
CA SER A 183 -17.06 -8.98 10.82
C SER A 183 -16.22 -7.85 10.21
N PHE A 184 -15.20 -8.21 9.42
CA PHE A 184 -14.33 -7.26 8.73
C PHE A 184 -14.49 -7.42 7.21
N THR A 185 -15.40 -6.64 6.64
CA THR A 185 -15.83 -6.80 5.24
C THR A 185 -15.24 -5.75 4.30
N ARG A 186 -14.36 -4.86 4.78
CA ARG A 186 -13.76 -3.79 3.99
C ARG A 186 -12.41 -3.36 4.57
N LEU A 187 -11.47 -3.02 3.70
CA LEU A 187 -10.24 -2.33 4.09
C LEU A 187 -10.56 -1.00 4.78
N ARG A 188 -9.78 -0.61 5.79
CA ARG A 188 -9.95 0.67 6.50
C ARG A 188 -9.90 1.88 5.55
N PHE A 189 -9.05 1.80 4.54
CA PHE A 189 -8.99 2.75 3.44
C PHE A 189 -8.46 2.05 2.19
N ILE A 190 -8.81 2.60 1.03
CA ILE A 190 -8.22 2.24 -0.26
C ILE A 190 -7.85 3.52 -0.98
N LEU A 191 -6.69 3.51 -1.65
CA LEU A 191 -6.17 4.64 -2.40
C LEU A 191 -6.10 4.22 -3.86
N PRO A 192 -6.26 5.16 -4.82
CA PRO A 192 -6.21 4.82 -6.24
C PRO A 192 -4.91 4.11 -6.65
N GLY A 193 -3.79 4.36 -5.95
CA GLY A 193 -2.56 3.61 -6.15
C GLY A 193 -2.66 2.08 -5.92
N HIS A 194 -3.57 1.60 -5.06
CA HIS A 194 -3.76 0.17 -4.81
C HIS A 194 -4.51 -0.55 -5.95
N ILE A 195 -5.28 0.19 -6.75
CA ILE A 195 -6.34 -0.37 -7.61
C ILE A 195 -5.75 -1.27 -8.70
N GLU A 196 -4.67 -0.87 -9.35
CA GLU A 196 -4.04 -1.67 -10.40
C GLU A 196 -3.47 -2.98 -9.84
N TYR A 197 -2.86 -2.94 -8.66
CA TYR A 197 -2.30 -4.11 -8.00
C TYR A 197 -3.40 -5.07 -7.49
N LEU A 198 -4.48 -4.54 -6.90
CA LEU A 198 -5.62 -5.37 -6.49
C LEU A 198 -6.37 -5.96 -7.69
N SER A 199 -6.49 -5.20 -8.78
CA SER A 199 -7.01 -5.71 -10.06
C SER A 199 -6.14 -6.82 -10.64
N PHE A 200 -4.81 -6.72 -10.51
CA PHE A 200 -3.90 -7.80 -10.85
C PHE A 200 -4.14 -9.03 -9.96
N HIS A 201 -4.21 -8.86 -8.64
CA HIS A 201 -4.44 -9.94 -7.68
C HIS A 201 -5.74 -10.69 -7.98
N ARG A 202 -6.85 -9.97 -8.20
CA ARG A 202 -8.15 -10.57 -8.57
C ARG A 202 -8.09 -11.42 -9.84
N ARG A 203 -7.27 -11.04 -10.83
CA ARG A 203 -7.17 -11.74 -12.12
C ARG A 203 -6.20 -12.91 -12.13
N ASN A 204 -5.17 -12.88 -11.28
CA ASN A 204 -4.03 -13.81 -11.39
C ASN A 204 -3.78 -14.64 -10.14
N VAL A 205 -4.30 -14.23 -8.98
CA VAL A 205 -4.04 -14.88 -7.69
C VAL A 205 -5.34 -15.37 -7.05
N ALA A 206 -6.37 -14.52 -7.03
CA ALA A 206 -7.63 -14.83 -6.37
C ALA A 206 -8.35 -16.02 -7.04
N LYS A 207 -8.94 -16.88 -6.19
CA LYS A 207 -9.69 -18.08 -6.57
C LYS A 207 -11.14 -17.89 -6.14
N LEU A 208 -11.77 -16.82 -6.63
CA LEU A 208 -13.13 -16.41 -6.24
C LEU A 208 -14.17 -17.45 -6.62
#